data_AF-A0A7J6VUP2-F1
#
_entry.id   AF-A0A7J6VUP2-F1
#
_cell.length_a   1.000
_cell.length_b   1.000
_cell.length_c   1.000
_cell.angle_alpha   90.00
_cell.angle_beta   90.00
_cell.angle_gamma   90.00
#
_symmetry.space_group_name_H-M   'P 1'
#
loop_
_entity.id
_entity.type
_entity.pdbx_description
1 polymer ?
#
loop_
_entity_poly.entity_id
_entity_poly.type
_entity_poly.pdbx_seq_one_letter_code
_entity_poly.pdbx_strand_id
1 'polypeptide(L)'
;MSIPTPTVTQREQWMVESKVSEIYQLFTSLPPHAQALMLELQRDQHMEYLNKGLNQLGPSFCVLDANRPWLCYWILHSIALLGECIDCEREDDAVDFLNRCQDRDGGYGGGPGQMPHLATSYAAVNSLITLGGEKAFSSINRDKLHVFLLRMKDPSGGF
;
A
#
# COMPACT_ATOMS: atom_id res chain seq x y z
N MET A 1 -43.24 -24.35 -13.19
CA MET A 1 -41.82 -24.60 -12.83
C MET A 1 -41.43 -23.59 -11.76
N SER A 2 -40.86 -24.03 -10.64
CA SER A 2 -40.42 -23.13 -9.57
C SER A 2 -39.17 -22.36 -9.99
N ILE A 3 -39.15 -21.05 -9.78
CA ILE A 3 -37.98 -20.21 -10.04
C ILE A 3 -36.88 -20.63 -9.05
N PRO A 4 -35.64 -20.90 -9.51
CA PRO A 4 -34.54 -21.25 -8.61
C PRO A 4 -34.25 -20.12 -7.63
N THR A 5 -34.16 -20.43 -6.34
CA THR A 5 -33.73 -19.46 -5.33
C THR A 5 -32.24 -19.19 -5.48
N PRO A 6 -31.82 -17.91 -5.58
CA PRO A 6 -30.40 -17.59 -5.73
C PRO A 6 -29.59 -17.98 -4.49
N THR A 7 -28.32 -18.32 -4.69
CA THR A 7 -27.36 -18.49 -3.59
C THR A 7 -26.92 -17.15 -3.01
N VAL A 8 -26.21 -17.16 -1.87
CA VAL A 8 -25.60 -15.94 -1.31
C VAL A 8 -24.63 -15.31 -2.33
N THR A 9 -23.75 -16.13 -2.93
CA THR A 9 -22.80 -15.66 -3.95
C THR A 9 -23.49 -14.98 -5.14
N GLN A 10 -24.61 -15.55 -5.63
CA GLN A 10 -25.37 -14.93 -6.73
C GLN A 10 -25.99 -13.60 -6.32
N ARG A 11 -26.55 -13.51 -5.10
CA ARG A 11 -27.11 -12.25 -4.60
C ARG A 11 -26.04 -11.16 -4.47
N GLU A 12 -24.89 -11.47 -3.87
CA GLU A 12 -23.79 -10.50 -3.74
C GLU A 12 -23.27 -10.05 -5.12
N GLN A 13 -23.09 -10.99 -6.05
CA GLN A 13 -22.67 -10.69 -7.42
C GLN A 13 -23.66 -9.75 -8.11
N TRP A 14 -24.96 -10.03 -8.05
CA TRP A 14 -25.98 -9.19 -8.69
C TRP A 14 -26.08 -7.80 -8.06
N MET A 15 -25.86 -7.67 -6.76
CA MET A 15 -25.81 -6.36 -6.10
C MET A 15 -24.64 -5.52 -6.61
N VAL A 16 -23.46 -6.12 -6.80
CA VAL A 16 -22.29 -5.43 -7.37
C VAL A 16 -22.53 -5.08 -8.84
N GLU A 17 -23.03 -6.02 -9.64
CA GLU A 17 -23.37 -5.79 -11.06
C GLU A 17 -24.35 -4.63 -11.22
N SER A 18 -25.38 -4.56 -10.37
CA SER A 18 -26.36 -3.48 -10.41
C SER A 18 -25.71 -2.12 -10.16
N LYS A 19 -24.92 -1.99 -9.08
CA LYS A 19 -24.23 -0.74 -8.74
C LYS A 19 -23.23 -0.30 -9.81
N VAL A 20 -22.48 -1.24 -10.36
CA VAL A 20 -21.49 -0.94 -11.42
C VAL A 20 -22.21 -0.56 -12.71
N SER A 21 -23.32 -1.24 -13.06
CA SER A 21 -24.14 -0.92 -14.23
C SER A 21 -24.65 0.52 -14.19
N GLU A 22 -25.06 1.03 -13.02
CA GLU A 22 -25.47 2.43 -12.86
C GLU A 22 -24.34 3.42 -13.23
N ILE A 23 -23.09 3.13 -12.86
CA ILE A 23 -21.93 3.96 -13.21
C ILE A 23 -21.71 3.96 -14.73
N TYR A 24 -21.79 2.80 -15.38
CA TYR A 24 -21.64 2.70 -16.84
C TYR A 24 -22.81 3.34 -17.59
N GLN A 25 -24.03 3.23 -17.08
CA GLN A 25 -25.20 3.89 -17.66
C GLN A 25 -25.05 5.41 -17.61
N LEU A 26 -24.61 5.96 -16.46
CA LEU A 26 -24.28 7.37 -16.36
C LEU A 26 -23.20 7.75 -17.39
N PHE A 27 -22.08 7.04 -17.41
CA PHE A 27 -20.97 7.30 -18.35
C PHE A 27 -21.43 7.30 -19.82
N THR A 28 -22.15 6.25 -20.24
CA THR A 28 -22.62 6.10 -21.63
C THR A 28 -23.67 7.13 -22.05
N SER A 29 -24.39 7.73 -21.09
CA SER A 29 -25.35 8.80 -21.36
C SER A 29 -24.70 10.17 -21.60
N LEU A 30 -23.43 10.35 -21.21
CA LEU A 30 -22.72 11.62 -21.34
C LEU A 30 -22.22 11.86 -22.77
N PRO A 31 -22.11 13.13 -23.22
CA PRO A 31 -21.48 13.46 -24.50
C PRO A 31 -19.96 13.12 -24.48
N PRO A 32 -19.32 12.89 -25.63
CA PRO A 32 -17.93 12.42 -25.71
C PRO A 32 -16.91 13.26 -24.92
N HIS A 33 -17.08 14.59 -24.90
CA HIS A 33 -16.20 15.47 -24.11
C HIS A 33 -16.36 15.24 -22.60
N ALA A 34 -17.59 15.09 -22.11
CA ALA A 34 -17.84 14.82 -20.70
C ALA A 34 -17.39 13.40 -20.30
N GLN A 35 -17.49 12.42 -21.21
CA GLN A 35 -16.90 11.10 -21.02
C GLN A 35 -15.38 11.17 -20.85
N ALA A 36 -14.69 11.93 -21.70
CA ALA A 36 -13.25 12.12 -21.60
C ALA A 36 -12.84 12.73 -20.25
N LEU A 37 -13.56 13.76 -19.78
CA LEU A 37 -13.34 14.37 -18.46
C LEU A 37 -13.61 13.40 -17.31
N MET A 38 -14.65 12.57 -17.41
CA MET A 38 -14.97 11.57 -16.38
C MET A 38 -13.91 10.46 -16.27
N LEU A 39 -13.22 10.15 -17.37
CA LEU A 39 -12.13 9.15 -17.40
C LEU A 39 -10.77 9.74 -17.03
N GLU A 40 -10.65 11.06 -16.91
CA GLU A 40 -9.41 11.72 -16.57
C GLU A 40 -9.00 11.38 -15.13
N LEU A 41 -7.77 10.92 -14.95
CA LEU A 41 -7.21 10.63 -13.64
C LEU A 41 -7.09 11.92 -12.83
N GLN A 42 -7.77 11.97 -11.68
CA GLN A 42 -7.81 13.15 -10.80
C GLN A 42 -6.53 13.24 -9.94
N ARG A 43 -5.40 13.47 -10.60
CA ARG A 43 -4.05 13.43 -10.01
C ARG A 43 -3.89 14.30 -8.77
N ASP A 44 -4.38 15.54 -8.82
CA ASP A 44 -4.27 16.48 -7.70
C ASP A 44 -5.02 16.00 -6.45
N GLN A 45 -6.22 15.43 -6.63
CA GLN A 45 -7.01 14.89 -5.52
C GLN A 45 -6.33 13.67 -4.90
N HIS A 46 -5.73 12.80 -5.73
CA HIS A 46 -4.94 11.68 -5.24
C HIS A 46 -3.69 12.14 -4.49
N MET A 47 -2.96 13.13 -5.01
CA MET A 47 -1.79 13.70 -4.33
C MET A 47 -2.16 14.34 -2.99
N GLU A 48 -3.28 15.07 -2.90
CA GLU A 48 -3.75 15.63 -1.64
C GLU A 48 -4.06 14.53 -0.61
N TYR A 49 -4.75 13.47 -1.02
CA TYR A 49 -5.07 12.33 -0.16
C TYR A 49 -3.80 11.62 0.35
N LEU A 50 -2.85 11.35 -0.55
CA LEU A 50 -1.60 10.66 -0.23
C LEU A 50 -0.72 11.48 0.73
N ASN A 51 -0.57 12.79 0.47
CA ASN A 51 0.20 13.68 1.34
C ASN A 51 -0.40 13.78 2.75
N LYS A 52 -1.74 13.85 2.87
CA LYS A 52 -2.39 13.82 4.19
C LYS A 52 -2.10 12.51 4.92
N GLY A 53 -2.23 11.38 4.21
CA GLY A 53 -2.00 10.05 4.77
C GLY A 53 -0.56 9.81 5.23
N LEU A 54 0.43 10.40 4.56
CA LEU A 54 1.84 10.27 4.96
C LEU A 54 2.15 11.00 6.28
N ASN A 55 1.48 12.14 6.52
CA ASN A 55 1.74 12.96 7.69
C ASN A 55 1.01 12.42 8.95
N GLN A 56 -0.30 12.22 8.87
CA GLN A 56 -1.09 11.79 10.03
C GLN A 56 -2.30 10.96 9.60
N LEU A 57 -2.53 9.87 10.33
CA LEU A 57 -3.68 8.99 10.14
C LEU A 57 -4.67 9.14 11.30
N GLY A 58 -5.95 9.03 10.99
CA GLY A 58 -7.02 9.06 11.99
C GLY A 58 -7.04 7.80 12.88
N PRO A 59 -7.72 7.84 14.04
CA PRO A 59 -7.75 6.72 14.98
C PRO A 59 -8.28 5.39 14.41
N SER A 60 -9.10 5.44 13.36
CA SER A 60 -9.63 4.25 12.67
C SER A 60 -8.53 3.38 12.04
N PHE A 61 -7.32 3.92 11.84
CA PHE A 61 -6.17 3.18 11.32
C PHE A 61 -5.48 2.32 12.37
N CYS A 62 -5.95 2.27 13.62
CA CYS A 62 -5.37 1.42 14.67
C CYS A 62 -5.36 -0.07 14.28
N VAL A 63 -6.31 -0.52 13.46
CA VAL A 63 -6.35 -1.90 12.92
C VAL A 63 -5.18 -2.20 11.98
N LEU A 64 -4.48 -1.17 11.49
CA LEU A 64 -3.30 -1.24 10.65
C LEU A 64 -2.00 -0.89 11.40
N ASP A 65 -2.00 -0.85 12.73
CA ASP A 65 -0.80 -0.50 13.51
C ASP A 65 0.36 -1.51 13.32
N ALA A 66 0.05 -2.76 13.00
CA ALA A 66 1.04 -3.78 12.60
C ALA A 66 1.37 -3.77 11.08
N ASN A 67 0.88 -2.77 10.34
CA ASN A 67 1.03 -2.64 8.89
C ASN A 67 1.57 -1.26 8.49
N ARG A 68 2.31 -0.57 9.37
CA ARG A 68 2.77 0.79 9.08
C ARG A 68 3.80 0.86 7.94
N PRO A 69 4.72 -0.11 7.76
CA PRO A 69 5.51 -0.18 6.54
C PRO A 69 4.68 -0.36 5.26
N TRP A 70 3.53 -1.06 5.33
CA TRP A 70 2.61 -1.14 4.20
C TRP A 70 1.99 0.21 3.87
N LEU A 71 1.62 0.99 4.87
CA LEU A 71 1.13 2.36 4.68
C LEU A 71 2.19 3.24 4.00
N CYS A 72 3.46 3.17 4.44
CA CYS A 72 4.57 3.84 3.74
C CYS A 72 4.65 3.38 2.28
N TYR A 73 4.66 2.08 2.03
CA TYR A 73 4.81 1.54 0.67
C TYR A 73 3.66 1.97 -0.24
N TRP A 74 2.40 1.77 0.18
CA TRP A 74 1.23 2.13 -0.62
C TRP A 74 1.23 3.62 -0.96
N ILE A 75 1.59 4.47 -0.01
CA ILE A 75 1.59 5.92 -0.21
C ILE A 75 2.74 6.33 -1.13
N LEU A 76 3.98 5.99 -0.78
CA LEU A 76 5.18 6.38 -1.53
C LEU A 76 5.16 5.82 -2.95
N HIS A 77 4.77 4.56 -3.13
CA HIS A 77 4.67 3.96 -4.45
C HIS A 77 3.56 4.58 -5.29
N SER A 78 2.42 4.96 -4.68
CA SER A 78 1.36 5.67 -5.41
C SER A 78 1.84 7.06 -5.88
N ILE A 79 2.58 7.79 -5.04
CA ILE A 79 3.21 9.07 -5.41
C ILE A 79 4.17 8.86 -6.59
N ALA A 80 5.01 7.83 -6.54
CA ALA A 80 5.94 7.49 -7.62
C ALA A 80 5.21 7.08 -8.92
N LEU A 81 4.10 6.34 -8.85
CA LEU A 81 3.27 6.00 -10.02
C LEU A 81 2.59 7.22 -10.63
N LEU A 82 2.30 8.23 -9.82
CA LEU A 82 1.87 9.53 -10.31
C LEU A 82 3.04 10.29 -10.95
N GLY A 83 4.30 9.87 -10.81
CA GLY A 83 5.46 10.59 -11.35
C GLY A 83 5.86 11.80 -10.53
N GLU A 84 5.45 11.81 -9.26
CA GLU A 84 5.77 12.86 -8.29
C GLU A 84 6.79 12.35 -7.26
N CYS A 85 7.37 13.26 -6.49
CA CYS A 85 8.21 12.95 -5.34
C CYS A 85 7.73 13.71 -4.09
N ILE A 86 8.21 13.28 -2.93
CA ILE A 86 8.03 14.02 -1.68
C ILE A 86 9.27 14.91 -1.43
N ASP A 87 9.13 15.89 -0.52
CA ASP A 87 10.24 16.74 -0.11
C ASP A 87 11.28 15.97 0.73
N CYS A 88 12.52 16.47 0.74
CA CYS A 88 13.64 15.80 1.42
C CYS A 88 13.41 15.59 2.92
N GLU A 89 12.67 16.49 3.60
CA GLU A 89 12.35 16.32 5.02
C GLU A 89 11.49 15.08 5.24
N ARG A 90 10.46 14.87 4.40
CA ARG A 90 9.62 13.68 4.46
C ARG A 90 10.34 12.42 4.01
N GLU A 91 11.26 12.51 3.05
CA GLU A 91 12.11 11.37 2.68
C GLU A 91 12.93 10.92 3.90
N ASP A 92 13.54 11.88 4.59
CA ASP A 92 14.33 11.63 5.79
C ASP A 92 13.48 11.03 6.92
N ASP A 93 12.30 11.58 7.18
CA ASP A 93 11.35 11.07 8.18
C ASP A 93 10.90 9.64 7.86
N ALA A 94 10.64 9.34 6.59
CA ALA A 94 10.24 8.00 6.15
C ALA A 94 11.36 6.97 6.35
N VAL A 95 12.60 7.32 5.98
CA VAL A 95 13.78 6.47 6.21
C VAL A 95 13.99 6.25 7.71
N ASP A 96 13.93 7.31 8.52
CA ASP A 96 14.14 7.22 9.96
C ASP A 96 13.03 6.43 10.66
N PHE A 97 11.77 6.57 10.20
CA PHE A 97 10.67 5.74 10.65
C PHE A 97 10.89 4.25 10.35
N LEU A 98 11.24 3.91 9.10
CA LEU A 98 11.48 2.52 8.70
C LEU A 98 12.70 1.92 9.41
N ASN A 99 13.73 2.71 9.70
CA ASN A 99 14.85 2.29 10.52
C ASN A 99 14.44 1.90 11.94
N ARG A 100 13.49 2.63 12.55
CA ARG A 100 12.93 2.26 13.87
C ARG A 100 12.07 0.99 13.83
N CYS A 101 11.55 0.63 12.66
CA CYS A 101 10.83 -0.64 12.44
C CYS A 101 11.77 -1.82 12.16
N GLN A 102 13.06 -1.58 11.90
CA GLN A 102 14.04 -2.62 11.61
C GLN A 102 14.45 -3.35 12.90
N ASP A 103 14.40 -4.69 12.87
CA ASP A 103 14.79 -5.52 14.01
C ASP A 103 16.32 -5.68 14.09
N ARG A 104 16.86 -5.77 15.31
CA ARG A 104 18.31 -5.92 15.55
C ARG A 104 18.89 -7.19 14.90
N ASP A 105 18.08 -8.24 14.80
CA ASP A 105 18.48 -9.50 14.18
C ASP A 105 18.00 -9.64 12.73
N GLY A 106 17.41 -8.59 12.17
CA GLY A 106 17.06 -8.47 10.75
C GLY A 106 15.58 -8.62 10.44
N GLY A 107 15.18 -8.04 9.31
CA GLY A 107 13.78 -7.86 8.92
C GLY A 107 13.18 -6.58 9.51
N TYR A 108 11.95 -6.28 9.12
CA TYR A 108 11.18 -5.13 9.60
C TYR A 108 9.88 -5.59 10.22
N GLY A 109 9.53 -5.04 11.37
CA GLY A 109 8.24 -5.24 12.03
C GLY A 109 7.16 -4.31 11.51
N GLY A 110 5.93 -4.52 11.96
CA GLY A 110 4.77 -3.70 11.61
C GLY A 110 4.78 -2.26 12.13
N GLY A 111 5.66 -2.00 13.09
CA GLY A 111 5.93 -0.71 13.72
C GLY A 111 7.14 -0.82 14.66
N PRO A 112 7.62 0.29 15.24
CA PRO A 112 8.77 0.27 16.14
C PRO A 112 8.57 -0.67 17.32
N GLY A 113 9.55 -1.55 17.56
CA GLY A 113 9.52 -2.54 18.64
C GLY A 113 8.66 -3.78 18.38
N GLN A 114 7.99 -3.87 17.23
CA GLN A 114 7.29 -5.09 16.83
C GLN A 114 8.25 -6.12 16.21
N MET A 115 7.94 -7.41 16.36
CA MET A 115 8.73 -8.49 15.78
C MET A 115 8.78 -8.39 14.25
N PRO A 116 9.91 -8.76 13.61
CA PRO A 116 10.04 -8.70 12.16
C PRO A 116 9.11 -9.72 11.47
N HIS A 117 8.57 -9.32 10.32
CA HIS A 117 7.68 -10.15 9.52
C HIS A 117 8.01 -9.99 8.03
N LEU A 118 7.84 -11.06 7.24
CA LEU A 118 8.18 -11.07 5.80
C LEU A 118 7.39 -10.00 5.02
N ALA A 119 6.09 -9.88 5.28
CA ALA A 119 5.22 -8.89 4.62
C ALA A 119 5.65 -7.44 4.86
N THR A 120 5.98 -7.08 6.10
CA THR A 120 6.41 -5.73 6.46
C THR A 120 7.86 -5.47 6.04
N SER A 121 8.70 -6.51 5.98
CA SER A 121 10.04 -6.43 5.38
C SER A 121 9.99 -6.13 3.89
N TYR A 122 9.07 -6.77 3.16
CA TYR A 122 8.81 -6.46 1.75
C TYR A 122 8.39 -4.99 1.58
N ALA A 123 7.42 -4.54 2.37
CA ALA A 123 6.90 -3.18 2.25
C ALA A 123 7.98 -2.12 2.62
N ALA A 124 8.73 -2.34 3.69
CA ALA A 124 9.82 -1.44 4.10
C ALA A 124 10.92 -1.34 3.03
N VAL A 125 11.40 -2.48 2.52
CA VAL A 125 12.45 -2.49 1.49
C VAL A 125 11.97 -1.81 0.21
N ASN A 126 10.75 -2.08 -0.26
CA ASN A 126 10.23 -1.40 -1.44
C ASN A 126 9.97 0.09 -1.23
N SER A 127 9.60 0.51 -0.01
CA SER A 127 9.50 1.92 0.35
C SER A 127 10.86 2.61 0.22
N LEU A 128 11.90 2.02 0.81
CA LEU A 128 13.27 2.56 0.75
C LEU A 128 13.81 2.55 -0.70
N ILE A 129 13.47 1.54 -1.50
CA ILE A 129 13.84 1.50 -2.92
C ILE A 129 13.10 2.57 -3.73
N THR A 130 11.82 2.81 -3.42
CA THR A 130 10.99 3.82 -4.09
C THR A 130 11.51 5.24 -3.80
N LEU A 131 11.90 5.52 -2.54
CA LEU A 131 12.56 6.77 -2.17
C LEU A 131 13.91 6.90 -2.90
N GLY A 132 14.68 5.83 -2.91
CA GLY A 132 16.01 5.81 -3.52
C GLY A 132 17.02 6.68 -2.76
N GLY A 133 18.14 6.97 -3.42
CA GLY A 133 19.21 7.76 -2.84
C GLY A 133 20.08 6.98 -1.83
N GLU A 134 21.25 7.56 -1.53
CA GLU A 134 22.27 6.89 -0.70
C GLU A 134 21.76 6.61 0.72
N LYS A 135 21.01 7.55 1.32
CA LYS A 135 20.48 7.40 2.68
C LYS A 135 19.52 6.23 2.78
N ALA A 136 18.52 6.12 1.89
CA ALA A 136 17.56 5.02 1.95
C ALA A 136 18.20 3.67 1.60
N PHE A 137 19.11 3.61 0.62
CA PHE A 137 19.78 2.36 0.27
C PHE A 137 20.72 1.85 1.36
N SER A 138 21.50 2.76 1.98
CA SER A 138 22.43 2.41 3.05
C SER A 138 21.74 2.03 4.36
N SER A 139 20.48 2.44 4.56
CA SER A 139 19.73 2.11 5.76
C SER A 139 19.25 0.65 5.82
N ILE A 140 19.27 -0.06 4.69
CA ILE A 140 18.92 -1.48 4.61
C ILE A 140 20.08 -2.35 5.10
N ASN A 141 19.96 -2.97 6.27
CA ASN A 141 20.95 -3.93 6.74
C ASN A 141 20.81 -5.27 6.01
N ARG A 142 21.45 -5.38 4.84
CA ARG A 142 21.36 -6.54 3.96
C ARG A 142 21.85 -7.84 4.61
N ASP A 143 22.90 -7.76 5.43
CA ASP A 143 23.46 -8.95 6.11
C ASP A 143 22.47 -9.51 7.13
N LYS A 144 21.87 -8.63 7.94
CA LYS A 144 20.85 -9.04 8.92
C LYS A 144 19.56 -9.48 8.23
N LEU A 145 19.13 -8.79 7.18
CA LEU A 145 17.97 -9.19 6.40
C LEU A 145 18.15 -10.60 5.81
N HIS A 146 19.33 -10.91 5.27
CA HIS A 146 19.65 -12.25 4.78
C HIS A 146 19.55 -13.31 5.89
N VAL A 147 20.12 -13.03 7.08
CA VAL A 147 20.00 -13.94 8.24
C VAL A 147 18.54 -14.14 8.63
N PHE A 148 17.73 -13.08 8.65
CA PHE A 148 16.29 -13.18 8.91
C PHE A 148 15.57 -14.07 7.90
N LEU A 149 15.81 -13.89 6.60
CA LEU A 149 15.19 -14.72 5.56
C LEU A 149 15.55 -16.20 5.72
N LEU A 150 16.80 -16.51 6.08
CA LEU A 150 17.21 -17.89 6.36
C LEU A 150 16.53 -18.46 7.60
N ARG A 151 16.25 -17.65 8.63
CA ARG A 151 15.51 -18.10 9.82
C ARG A 151 14.05 -18.43 9.52
N MET A 152 13.44 -17.78 8.53
CA MET A 152 12.07 -18.07 8.11
C MET A 152 11.99 -19.31 7.22
N LYS A 153 13.10 -19.74 6.60
CA LYS A 153 13.12 -20.85 5.67
C LYS A 153 12.73 -22.18 6.35
N ASP A 154 11.62 -22.77 5.91
CA ASP A 154 11.18 -24.09 6.37
C ASP A 154 11.85 -25.23 5.57
N PRO A 155 12.18 -26.38 6.19
CA PRO A 155 12.74 -27.54 5.48
C PRO A 155 11.90 -28.07 4.31
N SER A 156 10.57 -27.85 4.31
CA SER A 156 9.67 -28.27 3.22
C SER A 156 9.86 -27.49 1.91
N GLY A 157 10.48 -26.31 1.95
CA GLY A 157 10.52 -25.41 0.79
C GLY A 157 9.88 -24.04 1.04
N GLY A 158 8.94 -23.94 2.00
CA GLY A 158 8.30 -22.69 2.40
C GLY A 158 9.20 -21.70 3.15
N PHE A 159 8.60 -20.58 3.54
CA PHE A 159 9.11 -19.52 4.41
C PHE A 159 8.06 -19.16 5.47
#